data_AF-A0A1H3YTM3-F1
#
_entry.id   AF-A0A1H3YTM3-F1
#
_cell.length_a   1.000
_cell.length_b   1.000
_cell.length_c   1.000
_cell.angle_alpha   90.00
_cell.angle_beta   90.00
_cell.angle_gamma   90.00
#
_symmetry.space_group_name_H-M   'P 1'
#
loop_
_entity.id
_entity.type
_entity.pdbx_description
1 polymer ?
#
loop_
_entity_poly.entity_id
_entity_poly.type
_entity_poly.pdbx_seq_one_letter_code
_entity_poly.pdbx_strand_id
1 'polypeptide(L)'
;MKIGMRKPSIKKSISARTTGRGKRAIKRTINPAYGKKGMGWVNNPKKAAYNKVYNKTTVSYKDLGNSGSTKNKTSTSKYASVKPIPVTRPEKKKTGVPWLIFGVLLLIGSFGSLPSFGPFAVGLVLGGFLLWKGLRIRKANSTISANTGNDQLVGLKLLLIPDLAEQNVSYNELLNMAMEQADNRIRISKDCVKIINETSKIDVFFDRFNLLINNLQYLALLEDYLSYTESNPTSDLESLLKEKAKIVNRFFDRVYADAMTLKTETGRKNRIDKFKLELTKYNDFLNPENITYLNSMSE
;
A
#
# COMPACT_ATOMS: atom_id res chain seq x y z
N MET A 1 -28.60 16.64 29.78
CA MET A 1 -27.90 16.35 28.50
C MET A 1 -28.42 15.02 27.97
N LYS A 2 -28.61 14.82 26.66
CA LYS A 2 -28.97 13.49 26.11
C LYS A 2 -27.70 12.70 25.78
N ILE A 3 -27.68 11.41 26.07
CA ILE A 3 -26.63 10.47 25.71
C ILE A 3 -27.23 9.40 24.80
N GLY A 4 -26.51 8.97 23.76
CA GLY A 4 -26.95 7.92 22.82
C GLY A 4 -27.55 8.44 21.49
N MET A 5 -28.39 7.65 20.83
CA MET A 5 -28.81 7.92 19.45
C MET A 5 -29.73 9.15 19.33
N ARG A 6 -29.40 10.04 18.39
CA ARG A 6 -30.27 11.19 18.04
C ARG A 6 -31.47 10.70 17.25
N LYS A 7 -32.68 11.16 17.60
CA LYS A 7 -33.91 10.82 16.84
C LYS A 7 -33.83 11.45 15.44
N PRO A 8 -33.81 10.64 14.36
CA PRO A 8 -33.85 11.20 13.02
C PRO A 8 -35.21 11.85 12.75
N SER A 9 -35.22 12.92 11.96
CA SER A 9 -36.46 13.52 11.46
C SER A 9 -36.30 13.84 9.98
N ILE A 10 -36.97 13.05 9.15
CA ILE A 10 -36.83 13.08 7.69
C ILE A 10 -37.27 14.45 7.15
N LYS A 11 -38.42 14.96 7.63
CA LYS A 11 -38.93 16.31 7.31
C LYS A 11 -37.91 17.41 7.58
N LYS A 12 -37.24 17.39 8.74
CA LYS A 12 -36.22 18.40 9.09
C LYS A 12 -34.95 18.24 8.26
N SER A 13 -34.55 17.01 7.95
CA SER A 13 -33.38 16.74 7.10
C SER A 13 -33.59 17.26 5.68
N ILE A 14 -34.76 17.02 5.08
CA ILE A 14 -35.09 17.49 3.72
C ILE A 14 -35.17 19.01 3.71
N SER A 15 -35.91 19.63 4.65
CA SER A 15 -36.01 21.09 4.76
C SER A 15 -34.65 21.78 4.95
N ALA A 16 -33.75 21.19 5.75
CA ALA A 16 -32.41 21.75 5.97
C ALA A 16 -31.52 21.73 4.71
N ARG A 17 -31.81 20.81 3.78
CA ARG A 17 -31.08 20.63 2.50
C ARG A 17 -31.66 21.47 1.36
N THR A 18 -32.96 21.72 1.36
CA THR A 18 -33.67 22.49 0.31
C THR A 18 -33.86 23.94 0.74
N THR A 19 -34.99 24.27 1.36
CA THR A 19 -35.39 25.65 1.71
C THR A 19 -34.43 26.30 2.71
N GLY A 20 -33.91 25.53 3.66
CA GLY A 20 -32.90 26.00 4.62
C GLY A 20 -31.54 26.30 3.98
N ARG A 21 -31.17 25.63 2.89
CA ARG A 21 -29.91 25.91 2.17
C ARG A 21 -30.00 27.25 1.43
N GLY A 22 -31.10 27.48 0.71
CA GLY A 22 -31.36 28.75 0.01
C GLY A 22 -31.34 29.94 0.96
N LYS A 23 -32.08 29.88 2.09
CA LYS A 23 -32.10 30.95 3.09
C LYS A 23 -30.73 31.25 3.69
N ARG A 24 -29.88 30.23 3.91
CA ARG A 24 -28.51 30.43 4.43
C ARG A 24 -27.56 31.02 3.38
N ALA A 25 -27.76 30.71 2.10
CA ALA A 25 -26.95 31.27 1.02
C ALA A 25 -27.16 32.78 0.93
N ILE A 26 -28.42 33.23 0.91
CA ILE A 26 -28.78 34.66 0.90
C ILE A 26 -28.23 35.38 2.13
N LYS A 27 -28.35 34.78 3.33
CA LYS A 27 -27.79 35.41 4.55
C LYS A 27 -26.28 35.53 4.54
N ARG A 28 -25.58 34.63 3.83
CA ARG A 28 -24.12 34.67 3.70
C ARG A 28 -23.66 35.73 2.70
N THR A 29 -24.45 36.04 1.67
CA THR A 29 -24.12 37.11 0.71
C THR A 29 -24.32 38.50 1.32
N ILE A 30 -25.33 38.66 2.18
CA ILE A 30 -25.65 39.95 2.82
C ILE A 30 -24.76 40.24 4.03
N ASN A 31 -24.43 39.23 4.85
CA ASN A 31 -23.63 39.42 6.06
C ASN A 31 -22.29 38.67 5.95
N PRO A 32 -21.14 39.38 5.86
CA PRO A 32 -19.83 38.77 5.69
C PRO A 32 -19.38 37.91 6.89
N ALA A 33 -19.94 38.15 8.08
CA ALA A 33 -19.67 37.39 9.30
C ALA A 33 -20.54 36.12 9.42
N TYR A 34 -21.61 35.96 8.61
CA TYR A 34 -22.54 34.85 8.75
C TYR A 34 -21.97 33.51 8.24
N GLY A 35 -22.00 32.49 9.09
CA GLY A 35 -21.58 31.12 8.73
C GLY A 35 -20.06 30.90 8.68
N LYS A 36 -19.25 31.84 9.19
CA LYS A 36 -17.82 31.67 9.41
C LYS A 36 -17.56 30.76 10.62
N LYS A 37 -16.44 30.03 10.61
CA LYS A 37 -16.03 29.16 11.73
C LYS A 37 -15.77 30.02 12.97
N GLY A 38 -16.18 29.55 14.16
CA GLY A 38 -15.96 30.26 15.43
C GLY A 38 -17.04 31.27 15.82
N MET A 39 -17.81 31.81 14.86
CA MET A 39 -18.82 32.85 15.12
C MET A 39 -19.94 32.45 16.10
N GLY A 40 -20.18 31.15 16.26
CA GLY A 40 -21.13 30.63 17.26
C GLY A 40 -20.69 30.87 18.71
N TRP A 41 -19.38 30.90 18.99
CA TRP A 41 -18.84 31.20 20.33
C TRP A 41 -18.93 32.69 20.65
N VAL A 42 -18.75 33.55 19.65
CA VAL A 42 -18.85 35.01 19.79
C VAL A 42 -20.32 35.42 19.97
N ASN A 43 -21.21 34.98 19.09
CA ASN A 43 -22.60 35.43 19.12
C ASN A 43 -23.45 34.75 20.20
N ASN A 44 -23.14 33.50 20.57
CA ASN A 44 -23.96 32.71 21.51
C ASN A 44 -23.13 31.60 22.20
N PRO A 45 -22.24 31.95 23.15
CA PRO A 45 -21.29 31.00 23.76
C PRO A 45 -21.97 29.83 24.49
N LYS A 46 -23.06 30.10 25.24
CA LYS A 46 -23.84 29.06 25.96
C LYS A 46 -24.37 27.98 25.02
N LYS A 47 -24.89 28.38 23.85
CA LYS A 47 -25.43 27.45 22.84
C LYS A 47 -24.32 26.70 22.11
N ALA A 48 -23.18 27.34 21.88
CA ALA A 48 -22.01 26.70 21.29
C ALA A 48 -21.45 25.60 22.20
N ALA A 49 -21.31 25.87 23.50
CA ALA A 49 -20.88 24.89 24.48
C ALA A 49 -21.84 23.70 24.58
N TYR A 50 -23.15 23.98 24.69
CA TYR A 50 -24.18 22.93 24.71
C TYR A 50 -24.14 22.05 23.45
N ASN A 51 -24.09 22.65 22.25
CA ASN A 51 -24.03 21.91 20.99
C ASN A 51 -22.74 21.09 20.86
N LYS A 52 -21.62 21.56 21.39
CA LYS A 52 -20.34 20.84 21.38
C LYS A 52 -20.43 19.57 22.23
N VAL A 53 -20.95 19.67 23.45
CA VAL A 53 -21.11 18.51 24.32
C VAL A 53 -22.21 17.58 23.78
N TYR A 54 -23.35 18.12 23.32
CA TYR A 54 -24.42 17.33 22.69
C TYR A 54 -23.90 16.54 21.48
N ASN A 55 -23.04 17.16 20.65
CA ASN A 55 -22.47 16.48 19.49
C ASN A 55 -21.47 15.37 19.85
N LYS A 56 -20.76 15.51 20.97
CA LYS A 56 -19.82 14.49 21.49
C LYS A 56 -20.54 13.32 22.17
N THR A 57 -21.64 13.57 22.88
CA THR A 57 -22.32 12.55 23.69
C THR A 57 -23.46 11.83 22.98
N THR A 58 -23.74 12.17 21.71
CA THR A 58 -24.81 11.53 20.94
C THR A 58 -24.31 11.06 19.57
N VAL A 59 -24.93 10.01 19.04
CA VAL A 59 -24.54 9.37 17.78
C VAL A 59 -25.66 9.55 16.74
N SER A 60 -25.32 9.90 15.50
CA SER A 60 -26.29 10.00 14.40
C SER A 60 -26.31 8.71 13.59
N TYR A 61 -27.46 8.32 13.04
CA TYR A 61 -27.54 7.17 12.13
C TYR A 61 -26.65 7.32 10.88
N LYS A 62 -26.38 8.56 10.44
CA LYS A 62 -25.45 8.84 9.32
C LYS A 62 -23.99 8.61 9.70
N ASP A 63 -23.64 8.77 10.98
CA ASP A 63 -22.28 8.54 11.46
C ASP A 63 -22.00 7.03 11.59
N LEU A 64 -23.05 6.22 11.76
CA LEU A 64 -22.99 4.75 11.76
C LEU A 64 -22.89 4.16 10.35
N GLY A 65 -23.50 4.79 9.34
CA GLY A 65 -23.43 4.36 7.93
C GLY A 65 -22.22 4.90 7.15
N ASN A 66 -21.55 5.94 7.64
CA ASN A 66 -20.34 6.54 7.04
C ASN A 66 -19.06 6.29 7.86
N SER A 67 -18.99 5.20 8.62
CA SER A 67 -17.78 4.76 9.34
C SER A 67 -16.56 4.48 8.43
N GLY A 68 -16.66 4.73 7.12
CA GLY A 68 -15.55 4.77 6.16
C GLY A 68 -15.04 6.17 5.76
N SER A 69 -15.53 7.29 6.32
CA SER A 69 -15.05 8.63 5.90
C SER A 69 -14.80 9.62 7.04
N THR A 70 -13.79 9.30 7.86
CA THR A 70 -13.18 10.30 8.73
C THR A 70 -12.41 11.31 7.88
N LYS A 71 -12.88 12.57 7.86
CA LYS A 71 -12.15 13.70 7.28
C LYS A 71 -10.83 13.90 8.04
N ASN A 72 -9.73 13.43 7.44
CA ASN A 72 -8.39 13.70 7.95
C ASN A 72 -8.02 15.16 7.73
N LYS A 73 -7.75 15.85 8.84
CA LYS A 73 -6.91 17.04 8.87
C LYS A 73 -5.46 16.60 8.61
N THR A 74 -4.74 17.46 7.92
CA THR A 74 -3.31 17.36 7.58
C THR A 74 -2.46 17.05 8.80
N SER A 75 -1.72 15.93 8.76
CA SER A 75 -0.51 15.69 9.56
C SER A 75 0.17 14.41 9.07
N THR A 76 1.40 14.57 8.57
CA THR A 76 2.42 13.53 8.39
C THR A 76 2.14 12.51 7.27
N SER A 77 3.19 12.07 6.56
CA SER A 77 3.10 11.06 5.48
C SER A 77 2.17 9.93 5.90
N LYS A 78 1.07 9.74 5.14
CA LYS A 78 0.07 8.71 5.41
C LYS A 78 0.65 7.28 5.27
N TYR A 79 1.85 7.18 4.69
CA TYR A 79 2.60 5.96 4.42
C TYR A 79 4.06 6.16 4.88
N ALA A 80 4.30 6.09 6.20
CA ALA A 80 5.65 6.29 6.75
C ALA A 80 6.58 5.09 6.51
N SER A 81 6.00 3.89 6.39
CA SER A 81 6.68 2.59 6.21
C SER A 81 7.06 2.26 4.76
N VAL A 82 6.38 2.87 3.78
CA VAL A 82 6.49 2.52 2.37
C VAL A 82 6.69 3.80 1.54
N LYS A 83 7.76 3.85 0.76
CA LYS A 83 8.08 4.95 -0.14
C LYS A 83 8.05 4.44 -1.58
N PRO A 84 7.47 5.18 -2.53
CA PRO A 84 7.55 4.79 -3.93
C PRO A 84 9.02 4.75 -4.34
N ILE A 85 9.43 3.73 -5.10
CA ILE A 85 10.77 3.73 -5.68
C ILE A 85 10.82 4.96 -6.60
N PRO A 86 11.80 5.86 -6.43
CA PRO A 86 11.97 6.93 -7.40
C PRO A 86 12.23 6.24 -8.74
N VAL A 87 11.29 6.39 -9.69
CA VAL A 87 11.44 5.85 -11.06
C VAL A 87 12.84 6.23 -11.50
N THR A 88 13.73 5.23 -11.55
CA THR A 88 15.13 5.50 -11.78
C THR A 88 15.20 6.12 -13.15
N ARG A 89 15.53 7.41 -13.19
CA ARG A 89 15.87 8.08 -14.44
C ARG A 89 16.92 7.17 -15.07
N PRO A 90 16.70 6.66 -16.29
CA PRO A 90 17.54 5.61 -16.85
C PRO A 90 19.00 6.01 -16.65
N GLU A 91 19.72 5.14 -15.94
CA GLU A 91 21.15 5.23 -15.65
C GLU A 91 21.85 5.92 -16.81
N LYS A 92 22.55 7.06 -16.60
CA LYS A 92 22.99 8.00 -17.65
C LYS A 92 23.54 7.24 -18.88
N LYS A 93 22.65 6.87 -19.81
CA LYS A 93 23.01 6.12 -21.00
C LYS A 93 23.73 7.08 -21.91
N LYS A 94 24.73 6.59 -22.65
CA LYS A 94 25.48 7.34 -23.67
C LYS A 94 24.47 8.16 -24.47
N THR A 95 24.39 9.45 -24.16
CA THR A 95 23.39 10.30 -24.78
C THR A 95 23.80 10.44 -26.24
N GLY A 96 22.87 10.42 -27.19
CA GLY A 96 23.21 10.76 -28.59
C GLY A 96 23.63 12.23 -28.75
N VAL A 97 23.60 13.00 -27.65
CA VAL A 97 23.85 14.44 -27.58
C VAL A 97 25.30 14.80 -27.95
N PRO A 98 26.37 14.14 -27.47
CA PRO A 98 27.74 14.44 -27.88
C PRO A 98 27.93 14.17 -29.37
N TRP A 99 27.39 13.08 -29.92
CA TRP A 99 27.46 12.78 -31.36
C TRP A 99 26.76 13.85 -32.22
N LEU A 100 25.65 14.42 -31.73
CA LEU A 100 24.98 15.54 -32.40
C LEU A 100 25.79 16.84 -32.30
N ILE A 101 26.34 17.15 -31.13
CA ILE A 101 27.17 18.36 -30.92
C ILE A 101 28.43 18.28 -31.78
N PHE A 102 29.15 17.16 -31.77
CA PHE A 102 30.33 16.94 -32.61
C PHE A 102 29.98 16.96 -34.10
N GLY A 103 28.86 16.36 -34.51
CA GLY A 103 28.39 16.39 -35.89
C GLY A 103 28.09 17.81 -36.39
N VAL A 104 27.38 18.63 -35.59
CA VAL A 104 27.10 20.04 -35.93
C VAL A 104 28.37 20.88 -35.96
N LEU A 105 29.28 20.69 -34.99
CA LEU A 105 30.55 21.42 -34.90
C LEU A 105 31.44 21.16 -36.13
N LEU A 106 31.49 19.92 -36.61
CA LEU A 106 32.31 19.50 -37.75
C LEU A 106 31.77 20.06 -39.08
N LEU A 107 30.45 20.19 -39.21
CA LEU A 107 29.80 20.84 -40.35
C LEU A 107 30.05 22.36 -40.38
N ILE A 108 29.95 23.04 -39.23
CA ILE A 108 30.25 24.48 -39.12
C ILE A 108 31.73 24.76 -39.39
N GLY A 109 32.63 23.92 -38.86
CA GLY A 109 34.08 24.06 -39.10
C GLY A 109 34.48 23.88 -40.56
N SER A 110 33.75 23.08 -41.33
CA SER A 110 34.00 22.88 -42.77
C SER A 110 33.63 24.11 -43.61
N PHE A 111 32.67 24.93 -43.17
CA PHE A 111 32.29 26.16 -43.89
C PHE A 111 33.31 27.30 -43.77
N GLY A 112 34.23 27.23 -42.79
CA GLY A 112 35.25 28.27 -42.56
C GLY A 112 36.55 28.11 -43.35
N SER A 113 36.78 26.96 -44.00
CA SER A 113 37.99 26.68 -44.79
C SER A 113 37.74 26.92 -46.28
N LEU A 114 38.66 27.62 -46.97
CA LEU A 114 38.60 27.80 -48.42
C LEU A 114 38.41 26.44 -49.15
N PRO A 115 37.74 26.44 -50.31
CA PRO A 115 37.32 25.23 -51.02
C PRO A 115 38.48 24.50 -51.70
N SER A 116 39.42 24.00 -50.92
CA SER A 116 40.26 22.87 -51.32
C SER A 116 39.41 21.61 -51.14
N PHE A 117 39.07 20.96 -52.25
CA PHE A 117 38.07 19.89 -52.36
C PHE A 117 38.24 18.69 -51.39
N GLY A 118 39.44 18.46 -50.85
CA GLY A 118 39.73 17.34 -49.93
C GLY A 118 39.07 17.47 -48.55
N PRO A 119 39.52 18.39 -47.68
CA PRO A 119 39.04 18.49 -46.30
C PRO A 119 37.55 18.83 -46.17
N PHE A 120 36.99 19.58 -47.12
CA PHE A 120 35.57 19.96 -47.12
C PHE A 120 34.65 18.75 -47.33
N ALA A 121 34.97 17.87 -48.28
CA ALA A 121 34.18 16.68 -48.58
C ALA A 121 34.20 15.67 -47.41
N VAL A 122 35.37 15.48 -46.79
CA VAL A 122 35.53 14.60 -45.63
C VAL A 122 34.72 15.10 -44.43
N GLY A 123 34.69 16.41 -44.21
CA GLY A 123 33.93 17.03 -43.12
C GLY A 123 32.42 16.88 -43.26
N LEU A 124 31.86 17.03 -44.46
CA LEU A 124 30.43 16.82 -44.70
C LEU A 124 30.00 15.36 -44.49
N VAL A 125 30.79 14.40 -44.97
CA VAL A 125 30.48 12.96 -44.85
C VAL A 125 30.57 12.49 -43.40
N LEU A 126 31.65 12.85 -42.67
CA LEU A 126 31.79 12.50 -41.26
C LEU A 126 30.76 13.23 -40.39
N GLY A 127 30.54 14.53 -40.60
CA GLY A 127 29.54 15.31 -39.88
C GLY A 127 28.13 14.73 -40.04
N GLY A 128 27.74 14.37 -41.27
CA GLY A 128 26.47 13.71 -41.57
C GLY A 128 26.33 12.33 -40.91
N PHE A 129 27.38 11.50 -40.92
CA PHE A 129 27.37 10.18 -40.29
C PHE A 129 27.23 10.27 -38.75
N LEU A 130 27.92 11.23 -38.12
CA LEU A 130 27.81 11.47 -36.67
C LEU A 130 26.41 11.93 -36.27
N LEU A 131 25.76 12.79 -37.07
CA LEU A 131 24.37 13.19 -36.88
C LEU A 131 23.41 12.00 -37.00
N TRP A 132 23.58 11.16 -38.03
CA TRP A 132 22.75 9.97 -38.25
C TRP A 132 22.87 8.96 -37.09
N LYS A 133 24.10 8.68 -36.64
CA LYS A 133 24.34 7.86 -35.44
C LYS A 133 23.69 8.48 -34.19
N GLY A 134 23.82 9.78 -33.99
CA GLY A 134 23.22 10.51 -32.86
C GLY A 134 21.69 10.45 -32.84
N LEU A 135 21.04 10.63 -33.99
CA LEU A 135 19.59 10.48 -34.17
C LEU A 135 19.10 9.05 -33.93
N ARG A 136 19.83 8.05 -34.44
CA ARG A 136 19.48 6.63 -34.26
C ARG A 136 19.55 6.20 -32.79
N ILE A 137 20.58 6.64 -32.07
CA ILE A 137 20.74 6.37 -30.63
C ILE A 137 19.62 7.06 -29.83
N ARG A 138 19.21 8.28 -30.20
CA ARG A 138 18.07 8.96 -29.56
C ARG A 138 16.75 8.23 -29.80
N LYS A 139 16.48 7.79 -31.03
CA LYS A 139 15.26 7.05 -31.37
C LYS A 139 15.18 5.74 -30.57
N ALA A 140 16.27 4.97 -30.52
CA ALA A 140 16.35 3.74 -29.73
C ALA A 140 16.16 3.99 -28.22
N ASN A 141 16.77 5.03 -27.66
CA ASN A 141 16.61 5.37 -26.25
C ASN A 141 15.18 5.86 -25.92
N SER A 142 14.53 6.58 -26.85
CA SER A 142 13.13 7.02 -26.67
C SER A 142 12.13 5.86 -26.67
N THR A 143 12.34 4.86 -27.54
CA THR A 143 11.48 3.68 -27.61
C THR A 143 11.67 2.76 -26.40
N ILE A 144 12.90 2.60 -25.92
CA ILE A 144 13.19 1.81 -24.71
C ILE A 144 12.55 2.45 -23.47
N SER A 145 12.68 3.78 -23.29
CA SER A 145 12.11 4.46 -22.13
C SER A 145 10.57 4.46 -22.13
N ALA A 146 9.95 4.50 -23.31
CA ALA A 146 8.49 4.41 -23.44
C ALA A 146 7.99 2.98 -23.13
N ASN A 147 8.69 1.94 -23.63
CA ASN A 147 8.32 0.55 -23.38
C ASN A 147 8.47 0.19 -21.89
N THR A 148 9.58 0.54 -21.23
CA THR A 148 9.79 0.23 -19.80
C THR A 148 8.73 0.86 -18.89
N GLY A 149 8.30 2.09 -19.16
CA GLY A 149 7.24 2.75 -18.38
C GLY A 149 5.85 2.12 -18.59
N ASN A 150 5.56 1.69 -19.81
CA ASN A 150 4.32 0.99 -20.13
C ASN A 150 4.28 -0.41 -19.51
N ASP A 151 5.40 -1.14 -19.53
CA ASP A 151 5.51 -2.48 -18.95
C ASP A 151 5.31 -2.47 -17.43
N GLN A 152 5.90 -1.50 -16.71
CA GLN A 152 5.69 -1.31 -15.28
C GLN A 152 4.24 -0.94 -14.93
N LEU A 153 3.60 -0.10 -15.75
CA LEU A 153 2.19 0.25 -15.63
C LEU A 153 1.28 -0.97 -15.77
N VAL A 154 1.54 -1.83 -16.75
CA VAL A 154 0.77 -3.05 -17.00
C VAL A 154 0.97 -4.05 -15.86
N GLY A 155 2.20 -4.25 -15.39
CA GLY A 155 2.51 -5.17 -14.29
C GLY A 155 1.82 -4.78 -12.97
N LEU A 156 1.92 -3.51 -12.58
CA LEU A 156 1.29 -3.03 -11.35
C LEU A 156 -0.25 -2.99 -11.45
N LYS A 157 -0.80 -2.71 -12.63
CA LYS A 157 -2.25 -2.78 -12.88
C LYS A 157 -2.78 -4.21 -12.78
N LEU A 158 -2.08 -5.18 -13.38
CA LEU A 158 -2.45 -6.60 -13.32
C LEU A 158 -2.41 -7.14 -11.87
N LEU A 159 -1.45 -6.68 -11.07
CA LEU A 159 -1.29 -7.10 -9.69
C LEU A 159 -2.35 -6.52 -8.74
N LEU A 160 -2.76 -5.26 -8.95
CA LEU A 160 -3.73 -4.58 -8.08
C LEU A 160 -5.18 -4.90 -8.45
N ILE A 161 -5.47 -5.00 -9.74
CA ILE A 161 -6.84 -5.15 -10.24
C ILE A 161 -6.86 -6.12 -11.44
N PRO A 162 -6.73 -7.44 -11.18
CA PRO A 162 -6.73 -8.43 -12.26
C PRO A 162 -8.00 -8.41 -13.11
N ASP A 163 -9.13 -7.94 -12.55
CA ASP A 163 -10.47 -8.01 -13.15
C ASP A 163 -10.92 -6.69 -13.84
N LEU A 164 -10.13 -5.61 -13.79
CA LEU A 164 -10.46 -4.30 -14.40
C LEU A 164 -9.33 -3.76 -15.29
N ALA A 165 -8.77 -4.63 -16.13
CA ALA A 165 -7.68 -4.29 -17.05
C ALA A 165 -8.01 -3.15 -18.05
N GLU A 166 -9.28 -2.78 -18.23
CA GLU A 166 -9.72 -1.84 -19.28
C GLU A 166 -9.89 -0.36 -18.84
N GLN A 167 -9.83 -0.04 -17.54
CA GLN A 167 -9.99 1.37 -17.11
C GLN A 167 -8.71 2.18 -17.30
N ASN A 168 -8.84 3.40 -17.83
CA ASN A 168 -7.76 4.39 -17.94
C ASN A 168 -7.45 5.01 -16.56
N VAL A 169 -6.65 4.31 -15.74
CA VAL A 169 -6.20 4.78 -14.43
C VAL A 169 -4.79 5.35 -14.54
N SER A 170 -4.54 6.50 -13.91
CA SER A 170 -3.22 7.16 -13.91
C SER A 170 -2.20 6.36 -13.09
N TYR A 171 -0.93 6.31 -13.53
CA TYR A 171 0.16 5.63 -12.81
C TYR A 171 0.26 6.06 -11.34
N ASN A 172 0.12 7.35 -11.07
CA ASN A 172 0.20 7.88 -9.70
C ASN A 172 -0.97 7.42 -8.83
N GLU A 173 -2.14 7.22 -9.42
CA GLU A 173 -3.33 6.73 -8.72
C GLU A 173 -3.19 5.24 -8.38
N LEU A 174 -2.74 4.45 -9.35
CA LEU A 174 -2.34 3.05 -9.18
C LEU A 174 -1.26 2.89 -8.11
N LEU A 175 -0.22 3.73 -8.13
CA LEU A 175 0.86 3.71 -7.15
C LEU A 175 0.36 4.05 -5.74
N ASN A 176 -0.53 5.05 -5.60
CA ASN A 176 -1.15 5.38 -4.31
C ASN A 176 -2.01 4.22 -3.79
N MET A 177 -2.75 3.54 -4.66
CA MET A 177 -3.51 2.35 -4.30
C MET A 177 -2.57 1.22 -3.85
N ALA A 178 -1.47 0.99 -4.57
CA ALA A 178 -0.45 0.00 -4.19
C ALA A 178 0.13 0.30 -2.81
N MET A 179 0.47 1.56 -2.54
CA MET A 179 0.96 1.99 -1.23
C MET A 179 -0.08 1.77 -0.12
N GLU A 180 -1.35 2.10 -0.37
CA GLU A 180 -2.43 1.86 0.60
C GLU A 180 -2.65 0.38 0.89
N GLN A 181 -2.64 -0.46 -0.16
CA GLN A 181 -2.74 -1.92 -0.01
C GLN A 181 -1.54 -2.49 0.74
N ALA A 182 -0.33 -2.02 0.43
CA ALA A 182 0.89 -2.44 1.08
C ALA A 182 0.85 -2.12 2.59
N ASP A 183 0.54 -0.87 2.95
CA ASP A 183 0.46 -0.46 4.36
C ASP A 183 -0.62 -1.22 5.14
N ASN A 184 -1.78 -1.48 4.52
CA ASN A 184 -2.82 -2.28 5.15
C ASN A 184 -2.33 -3.72 5.40
N ARG A 185 -1.66 -4.34 4.42
CA ARG A 185 -1.13 -5.69 4.57
C ARG A 185 0.01 -5.76 5.59
N ILE A 186 0.89 -4.77 5.65
CA ILE A 186 1.91 -4.66 6.70
C ILE A 186 1.26 -4.66 8.09
N ARG A 187 0.22 -3.84 8.29
CA ARG A 187 -0.52 -3.80 9.56
C ARG A 187 -1.14 -5.17 9.89
N ILE A 188 -1.80 -5.80 8.93
CA ILE A 188 -2.40 -7.13 9.11
C ILE A 188 -1.32 -8.16 9.43
N SER A 189 -0.16 -8.12 8.78
CA SER A 189 0.98 -9.00 9.06
C SER A 189 1.48 -8.84 10.48
N LYS A 190 1.62 -7.60 10.97
CA LYS A 190 1.99 -7.31 12.38
C LYS A 190 0.98 -7.91 13.35
N ASP A 191 -0.31 -7.77 13.08
CA ASP A 191 -1.38 -8.37 13.90
C ASP A 191 -1.35 -9.91 13.84
N CYS A 192 -1.08 -10.49 12.67
CA CYS A 192 -0.95 -11.94 12.52
C CYS A 192 0.21 -12.49 13.36
N VAL A 193 1.38 -11.87 13.31
CA VAL A 193 2.54 -12.27 14.11
C VAL A 193 2.21 -12.29 15.60
N LYS A 194 1.49 -11.25 16.08
CA LYS A 194 1.04 -11.20 17.48
C LYS A 194 0.15 -12.41 17.81
N ILE A 195 -0.88 -12.65 17.02
CA ILE A 195 -1.84 -13.74 17.27
C ILE A 195 -1.17 -15.11 17.18
N ILE A 196 -0.29 -15.32 16.20
CA ILE A 196 0.46 -16.58 15.99
C ILE A 196 1.30 -16.93 17.22
N ASN A 197 1.84 -15.94 17.93
CA ASN A 197 2.65 -16.16 19.12
C ASN A 197 1.81 -16.37 20.40
N GLU A 198 0.56 -15.94 20.41
CA GLU A 198 -0.31 -15.98 21.61
C GLU A 198 -1.33 -17.13 21.58
N THR A 199 -1.82 -17.54 20.40
CA THR A 199 -2.94 -18.49 20.29
C THR A 199 -2.52 -19.93 20.62
N SER A 200 -3.44 -20.65 21.29
CA SER A 200 -3.44 -22.12 21.46
C SER A 200 -4.52 -22.82 20.60
N LYS A 201 -5.33 -22.06 19.86
CA LYS A 201 -6.35 -22.62 18.95
C LYS A 201 -5.75 -22.92 17.59
N ILE A 202 -5.99 -24.14 17.11
CA ILE A 202 -5.39 -24.68 15.89
C ILE A 202 -5.82 -23.95 14.62
N ASP A 203 -7.12 -23.78 14.41
CA ASP A 203 -7.64 -23.11 13.21
C ASP A 203 -7.13 -21.66 13.14
N VAL A 204 -7.21 -20.95 14.26
CA VAL A 204 -6.74 -19.57 14.37
C VAL A 204 -5.25 -19.46 14.09
N PHE A 205 -4.44 -20.41 14.55
CA PHE A 205 -3.01 -20.42 14.29
C PHE A 205 -2.72 -20.57 12.80
N PHE A 206 -3.21 -21.63 12.15
CA PHE A 206 -2.91 -21.92 10.75
C PHE A 206 -3.54 -20.91 9.80
N ASP A 207 -4.76 -20.42 10.08
CA ASP A 207 -5.39 -19.38 9.28
C ASP A 207 -4.57 -18.08 9.30
N ARG A 208 -4.07 -17.69 10.48
CA ARG A 208 -3.23 -16.48 10.62
C ARG A 208 -1.86 -16.68 10.02
N PHE A 209 -1.29 -17.87 10.14
CA PHE A 209 -0.02 -18.22 9.53
C PHE A 209 -0.10 -18.15 7.99
N ASN A 210 -1.15 -18.70 7.39
CA ASN A 210 -1.41 -18.62 5.96
C ASN A 210 -1.67 -17.19 5.49
N LEU A 211 -2.47 -16.45 6.24
CA LEU A 211 -2.72 -15.04 5.94
C LEU A 211 -1.43 -14.21 5.97
N LEU A 212 -0.54 -14.49 6.92
CA LEU A 212 0.77 -13.86 7.01
C LEU A 212 1.63 -14.18 5.78
N ILE A 213 1.74 -15.45 5.40
CA ILE A 213 2.48 -15.87 4.21
C ILE A 213 1.93 -15.18 2.95
N ASN A 214 0.61 -15.22 2.75
CA ASN A 214 -0.03 -14.61 1.58
C ASN A 214 0.20 -13.10 1.51
N ASN A 215 0.16 -12.41 2.66
CA ASN A 215 0.45 -10.99 2.72
C ASN A 215 1.91 -10.69 2.41
N LEU A 216 2.86 -11.46 2.95
CA LEU A 216 4.28 -11.28 2.67
C LEU A 216 4.62 -11.59 1.21
N GLN A 217 4.04 -12.63 0.62
CA GLN A 217 4.16 -12.91 -0.82
C GLN A 217 3.65 -11.75 -1.67
N TYR A 218 2.47 -11.22 -1.35
CA TYR A 218 1.94 -10.07 -2.07
C TYR A 218 2.83 -8.82 -1.92
N LEU A 219 3.38 -8.60 -0.72
CA LEU A 219 4.31 -7.49 -0.47
C LEU A 219 5.64 -7.68 -1.20
N ALA A 220 6.15 -8.91 -1.27
CA ALA A 220 7.35 -9.26 -2.05
C ALA A 220 7.15 -8.93 -3.53
N LEU A 221 5.99 -9.23 -4.11
CA LEU A 221 5.67 -8.85 -5.49
C LEU A 221 5.60 -7.33 -5.71
N LEU A 222 5.36 -6.54 -4.65
CA LEU A 222 5.35 -5.08 -4.72
C LEU A 222 6.74 -4.45 -4.54
N GLU A 223 7.76 -5.21 -4.14
CA GLU A 223 9.14 -4.71 -3.99
C GLU A 223 9.73 -4.17 -5.30
N ASP A 224 9.27 -4.66 -6.45
CA ASP A 224 9.68 -4.15 -7.75
C ASP A 224 9.24 -2.69 -7.98
N TYR A 225 8.25 -2.21 -7.22
CA TYR A 225 7.60 -0.90 -7.39
C TYR A 225 7.71 0.00 -6.14
N LEU A 226 7.85 -0.59 -4.95
CA LEU A 226 7.83 0.08 -3.66
C LEU A 226 9.10 -0.21 -2.86
N SER A 227 9.63 0.82 -2.21
CA SER A 227 10.74 0.70 -1.25
C SER A 227 10.19 0.69 0.17
N TYR A 228 10.66 -0.27 0.97
CA TYR A 228 10.24 -0.45 2.36
C TYR A 228 11.30 0.12 3.30
N THR A 229 10.90 0.83 4.35
CA THR A 229 11.85 1.52 5.25
C THR A 229 12.35 0.67 6.41
N GLU A 230 11.60 -0.36 6.81
CA GLU A 230 11.91 -1.19 7.99
C GLU A 230 12.68 -2.46 7.59
N SER A 231 12.08 -3.28 6.74
CA SER A 231 12.62 -4.56 6.26
C SER A 231 12.07 -4.85 4.87
N ASN A 232 12.77 -5.69 4.11
CA ASN A 232 12.32 -6.14 2.79
C ASN A 232 11.37 -7.34 2.95
N PRO A 233 10.10 -7.25 2.52
CA PRO A 233 9.15 -8.35 2.53
C PRO A 233 9.67 -9.72 2.02
N THR A 234 10.52 -9.76 0.99
CA THR A 234 11.12 -10.99 0.45
C THR A 234 12.04 -11.65 1.46
N SER A 235 12.91 -10.86 2.11
CA SER A 235 13.77 -11.34 3.19
C SER A 235 12.95 -11.83 4.39
N ASP A 236 11.88 -11.10 4.72
CA ASP A 236 10.99 -11.49 5.82
C ASP A 236 10.25 -12.80 5.51
N LEU A 237 9.81 -13.00 4.27
CA LEU A 237 9.20 -14.25 3.81
C LEU A 237 10.18 -15.42 3.88
N GLU A 238 11.40 -15.25 3.39
CA GLU A 238 12.44 -16.28 3.44
C GLU A 238 12.77 -16.70 4.88
N SER A 239 12.94 -15.72 5.77
CA SER A 239 13.20 -15.98 7.19
C SER A 239 12.02 -16.72 7.85
N LEU A 240 10.78 -16.32 7.56
CA LEU A 240 9.58 -16.99 8.07
C LEU A 240 9.50 -18.45 7.61
N LEU A 241 9.79 -18.72 6.33
CA LEU A 241 9.75 -20.07 5.77
C LEU A 241 10.87 -20.95 6.36
N LYS A 242 12.06 -20.39 6.57
CA LYS A 242 13.17 -21.08 7.23
C LYS A 242 12.85 -21.43 8.69
N GLU A 243 12.18 -20.54 9.41
CA GLU A 243 11.80 -20.76 10.81
C GLU A 243 10.44 -21.45 11.00
N LYS A 244 9.73 -21.78 9.91
CA LYS A 244 8.39 -22.38 9.92
C LYS A 244 8.29 -23.55 10.90
N ALA A 245 9.22 -24.50 10.81
CA ALA A 245 9.22 -25.69 11.67
C ALA A 245 9.28 -25.31 13.17
N LYS A 246 10.17 -24.38 13.53
CA LYS A 246 10.31 -23.88 14.91
C LYS A 246 9.06 -23.14 15.38
N ILE A 247 8.44 -22.33 14.54
CA ILE A 247 7.21 -21.59 14.87
C ILE A 247 6.07 -22.57 15.19
N VAL A 248 5.91 -23.61 14.37
CA VAL A 248 4.90 -24.65 14.59
C VAL A 248 5.19 -25.45 15.86
N ASN A 249 6.45 -25.81 16.14
CA ASN A 249 6.83 -26.48 17.38
C ASN A 249 6.51 -25.63 18.62
N ARG A 250 6.79 -24.32 18.59
CA ARG A 250 6.39 -23.39 19.66
C ARG A 250 4.88 -23.32 19.86
N PHE A 251 4.10 -23.52 18.81
CA PHE A 251 2.65 -23.61 18.94
C PHE A 251 2.23 -24.91 19.63
N PHE A 252 2.86 -26.05 19.29
CA PHE A 252 2.63 -27.32 19.99
C PHE A 252 2.95 -27.19 21.48
N ASP A 253 4.08 -26.58 21.84
CA ASP A 253 4.45 -26.31 23.24
C ASP A 253 3.32 -25.60 24.00
N ARG A 254 2.74 -24.55 23.41
CA ARG A 254 1.64 -23.80 24.05
C ARG A 254 0.38 -24.63 24.22
N VAL A 255 0.03 -25.42 23.20
CA VAL A 255 -1.16 -26.29 23.25
C VAL A 255 -1.00 -27.36 24.34
N TYR A 256 0.19 -27.97 24.42
CA TYR A 256 0.51 -28.95 25.45
C TYR A 256 0.56 -28.32 26.84
N ALA A 257 1.16 -27.14 26.99
CA ALA A 257 1.16 -26.40 28.25
C ALA A 257 -0.27 -26.07 28.74
N ASP A 258 -1.15 -25.64 27.83
CA ASP A 258 -2.58 -25.41 28.12
C ASP A 258 -3.29 -26.70 28.52
N ALA A 259 -2.98 -27.83 27.87
CA ALA A 259 -3.50 -29.13 28.28
C ALA A 259 -3.04 -29.52 29.69
N MET A 260 -1.77 -29.29 30.04
CA MET A 260 -1.21 -29.60 31.35
C MET A 260 -1.85 -28.82 32.52
N THR A 261 -2.55 -27.73 32.25
CA THR A 261 -3.33 -27.00 33.28
C THR A 261 -4.51 -27.81 33.82
N LEU A 262 -4.93 -28.88 33.13
CA LEU A 262 -6.04 -29.74 33.54
C LEU A 262 -5.64 -30.65 34.73
N LYS A 263 -6.55 -30.73 35.71
CA LYS A 263 -6.34 -31.50 36.95
C LYS A 263 -6.24 -33.01 36.74
N THR A 264 -7.02 -33.57 35.81
CA THR A 264 -7.11 -35.02 35.61
C THR A 264 -6.22 -35.50 34.46
N GLU A 265 -5.58 -36.65 34.63
CA GLU A 265 -4.74 -37.27 33.59
C GLU A 265 -5.57 -37.67 32.36
N THR A 266 -6.77 -38.21 32.57
CA THR A 266 -7.70 -38.55 31.47
C THR A 266 -8.13 -37.31 30.69
N GLY A 267 -8.37 -36.18 31.36
CA GLY A 267 -8.70 -34.91 30.73
C GLY A 267 -7.56 -34.37 29.87
N ARG A 268 -6.32 -34.48 30.38
CA ARG A 268 -5.09 -34.13 29.64
C ARG A 268 -4.96 -34.95 28.36
N LYS A 269 -5.06 -36.28 28.49
CA LYS A 269 -4.97 -37.22 27.36
C LYS A 269 -6.04 -36.94 26.29
N ASN A 270 -7.30 -36.81 26.70
CA ASN A 270 -8.40 -36.52 25.77
C ASN A 270 -8.21 -35.19 25.01
N ARG A 271 -7.67 -34.16 25.67
CA ARG A 271 -7.41 -32.86 25.04
C ARG A 271 -6.29 -32.96 24.00
N ILE A 272 -5.23 -33.71 24.30
CA ILE A 272 -4.12 -33.96 23.38
C ILE A 272 -4.59 -34.84 22.20
N ASP A 273 -5.36 -35.89 22.45
CA ASP A 273 -5.89 -36.77 21.40
C ASP A 273 -6.81 -35.99 20.45
N LYS A 274 -7.68 -35.12 21.01
CA LYS A 274 -8.50 -34.21 20.20
C LYS A 274 -7.64 -33.26 19.36
N PHE A 275 -6.60 -32.68 19.95
CA PHE A 275 -5.68 -31.80 19.23
C PHE A 275 -4.99 -32.53 18.07
N LYS A 276 -4.46 -33.73 18.31
CA LYS A 276 -3.82 -34.56 17.27
C LYS A 276 -4.80 -34.89 16.14
N LEU A 277 -6.05 -35.22 16.48
CA LEU A 277 -7.10 -35.46 15.48
C LEU A 277 -7.37 -34.20 14.63
N GLU A 278 -7.52 -33.03 15.25
CA GLU A 278 -7.73 -31.77 14.53
C GLU A 278 -6.52 -31.39 13.67
N LEU A 279 -5.30 -31.69 14.13
CA LEU A 279 -4.05 -31.40 13.44
C LEU A 279 -3.91 -32.16 12.12
N THR A 280 -4.54 -33.33 11.98
CA THR A 280 -4.53 -34.09 10.71
C THR A 280 -5.06 -33.29 9.52
N LYS A 281 -5.96 -32.32 9.75
CA LYS A 281 -6.48 -31.41 8.71
C LYS A 281 -5.43 -30.46 8.14
N TYR A 282 -4.34 -30.25 8.87
CA TYR A 282 -3.29 -29.29 8.56
C TYR A 282 -1.96 -29.99 8.23
N ASN A 283 -1.98 -31.27 7.86
CA ASN A 283 -0.78 -32.05 7.53
C ASN A 283 0.08 -31.38 6.45
N ASP A 284 -0.53 -30.71 5.47
CA ASP A 284 0.18 -29.97 4.41
C ASP A 284 1.10 -28.86 4.96
N PHE A 285 0.82 -28.37 6.17
CA PHE A 285 1.63 -27.36 6.84
C PHE A 285 2.77 -27.94 7.66
N LEU A 286 2.77 -29.24 7.93
CA LEU A 286 3.73 -29.89 8.82
C LEU A 286 4.95 -30.38 8.05
N ASN A 287 6.13 -29.98 8.51
CA ASN A 287 7.37 -30.54 8.01
C ASN A 287 7.68 -31.87 8.75
N PRO A 288 8.53 -32.75 8.21
CA PRO A 288 8.94 -33.99 8.90
C PRO A 288 9.50 -33.73 10.32
N GLU A 289 10.25 -32.63 10.49
CA GLU A 289 10.75 -32.18 11.79
C GLU A 289 9.62 -31.94 12.81
N ASN A 290 8.49 -31.37 12.37
CA ASN A 290 7.33 -31.14 13.25
C ASN A 290 6.68 -32.45 13.68
N ILE A 291 6.62 -33.45 12.79
CA ILE A 291 6.03 -34.75 13.07
C ILE A 291 6.90 -35.49 14.09
N THR A 292 8.22 -35.52 13.88
CA THR A 292 9.17 -36.11 14.84
C THR A 292 9.05 -35.46 16.21
N TYR A 293 8.97 -34.13 16.25
CA TYR A 293 8.81 -33.38 17.48
C TYR A 293 7.48 -33.68 18.19
N LEU A 294 6.37 -33.70 17.45
CA LEU A 294 5.05 -34.04 18.00
C LEU A 294 5.01 -35.45 18.59
N ASN A 295 5.69 -36.41 17.96
CA ASN A 295 5.77 -37.78 18.47
C ASN A 295 6.56 -37.84 19.78
N SER A 296 7.68 -37.10 19.88
CA SER A 296 8.48 -37.02 21.11
C SER A 296 7.74 -36.41 22.30
N MET A 297 6.68 -35.63 22.05
CA MET A 297 5.83 -35.08 23.12
C MET A 297 4.78 -36.06 23.65
N SER A 298 4.61 -37.21 23.01
CA SER A 298 3.65 -38.24 23.44
C SER A 298 4.26 -39.49 24.07
N GLU A 299 5.59 -39.57 24.06
CA GLU A 299 6.37 -40.49 24.87
C GLU A 299 6.55 -39.92 26.28
#